data_AF-A0AAN0NEV9-F1
#
_entry.id   AF-A0AAN0NEV9-F1
#
_cell.length_a   1.000
_cell.length_b   1.000
_cell.length_c   1.000
_cell.angle_alpha   90.00
_cell.angle_beta   90.00
_cell.angle_gamma   90.00
#
_symmetry.space_group_name_H-M   'P 1'
#
loop_
_entity.id
_entity.type
_entity.pdbx_description
1 polymer ?
#
loop_
_entity_poly.entity_id
_entity_poly.type
_entity_poly.pdbx_seq_one_letter_code
_entity_poly.pdbx_strand_id
1 'polypeptide(L)'
;MNTANYHQRFDPNNDLNSDGGHYTMIVPSRIRSLEFSVIKDHAYQVVTGEGILELQPGPDNTQYIDVLSEDGSSYHAYTFTIDRDMTGNADLETFALNAPKRDLEFNPDITEYYVSVPHEYTKFSEIDVHYQTMDPEAKVTILKDKDDLDLGLNKVIYRVTANNGETKDYTLNIYREDNANTFLKQLTVKHKDTILPLSPSFQKVISNYVVTVDNAIDFVEIDAVAEAEETTVSGAGKHNLSVGSNVINIQTKAQDGTVQTYTLNVVRKQSSNSKIASIKISGVEITEFSSDVLRQTLSVADTVVKPEIEVKLQSEFASYSITGNTSRFYPGDNTVNIRVTREDGSVSQYVLTVTKPFATNNNLSSITSSMFEIEAFDPEIETYSVSVPYTEEALNLAATAQHPLTRISGVGKVYLVPWR
;
A
#
# COMPACT_ATOMS: atom_id res chain seq x y z
N MET A 1 -36.88 -29.75 -31.12
CA MET A 1 -37.40 -31.02 -31.66
C MET A 1 -38.89 -31.05 -31.39
N ASN A 2 -39.70 -31.40 -32.38
CA ASN A 2 -41.16 -31.48 -32.28
C ASN A 2 -41.59 -32.35 -31.08
N THR A 3 -42.13 -31.74 -30.04
CA THR A 3 -42.90 -32.44 -29.01
C THR A 3 -44.26 -32.74 -29.63
N ALA A 4 -44.40 -33.94 -30.20
CA ALA A 4 -45.73 -34.49 -30.44
C ALA A 4 -46.41 -34.58 -29.07
N ASN A 5 -47.38 -33.70 -28.82
CA ASN A 5 -48.27 -33.84 -27.67
C ASN A 5 -48.99 -35.18 -27.84
N TYR A 6 -48.52 -36.18 -27.12
CA TYR A 6 -49.12 -37.49 -27.07
C TYR A 6 -50.39 -37.35 -26.24
N HIS A 7 -51.49 -36.96 -26.88
CA HIS A 7 -52.80 -36.98 -26.26
C HIS A 7 -53.22 -38.45 -26.15
N GLN A 8 -52.95 -39.06 -25.00
CA GLN A 8 -53.51 -40.37 -24.69
C GLN A 8 -55.03 -40.19 -24.59
N ARG A 9 -55.75 -40.65 -25.62
CA ARG A 9 -57.22 -40.64 -25.64
C ARG A 9 -57.70 -41.81 -24.80
N PHE A 10 -58.54 -41.52 -23.81
CA PHE A 10 -59.23 -42.53 -23.03
C PHE A 10 -60.62 -42.72 -23.62
N ASP A 11 -60.96 -43.95 -23.99
CA ASP A 11 -62.33 -44.33 -24.37
C ASP A 11 -63.08 -44.77 -23.11
N PRO A 12 -64.11 -44.03 -22.65
CA PRO A 12 -64.87 -44.38 -21.45
C PRO A 12 -65.49 -45.77 -21.48
N ASN A 13 -65.67 -46.35 -22.67
CA ASN A 13 -66.28 -47.68 -22.82
C ASN A 13 -65.28 -48.84 -22.65
N ASN A 14 -63.98 -48.58 -22.68
CA ASN A 14 -62.93 -49.61 -22.59
C ASN A 14 -61.88 -49.32 -21.50
N ASP A 15 -61.67 -48.06 -21.16
CA ASP A 15 -60.53 -47.63 -20.33
C ASP A 15 -60.93 -47.13 -18.94
N LEU A 16 -62.23 -47.04 -18.63
CA LEU A 16 -62.77 -46.48 -17.38
C LEU A 16 -63.75 -47.44 -16.70
N ASN A 17 -63.71 -47.52 -15.37
CA ASN A 17 -64.71 -48.25 -14.60
C ASN A 17 -65.99 -47.42 -14.53
N SER A 18 -67.12 -47.96 -15.00
CA SER A 18 -68.41 -47.26 -15.05
C SER A 18 -69.48 -47.88 -14.15
N ASP A 19 -70.20 -47.05 -13.40
CA ASP A 19 -71.43 -47.41 -12.67
C ASP A 19 -72.48 -46.32 -12.87
N GLY A 20 -73.53 -46.61 -13.64
CA GLY A 20 -74.68 -45.71 -13.81
C GLY A 20 -74.32 -44.27 -14.25
N GLY A 21 -73.32 -44.10 -15.13
CA GLY A 21 -72.87 -42.77 -15.60
C GLY A 21 -71.72 -42.14 -14.81
N HIS A 22 -71.22 -42.83 -13.78
CA HIS A 22 -70.05 -42.39 -13.00
C HIS A 22 -68.81 -43.17 -13.45
N TYR A 23 -67.76 -42.46 -13.81
CA TYR A 23 -66.48 -42.99 -14.27
C TYR A 23 -65.38 -42.62 -13.28
N THR A 24 -64.50 -43.57 -12.99
CA THR A 24 -63.32 -43.33 -12.16
C THR A 24 -62.05 -43.60 -12.93
N MET A 25 -61.03 -42.77 -12.71
CA MET A 25 -59.69 -42.99 -13.25
C MET A 25 -58.62 -42.61 -12.25
N ILE A 26 -57.48 -43.32 -12.30
CA ILE A 26 -56.28 -42.97 -11.55
C ILE A 26 -55.23 -42.51 -12.57
N VAL A 27 -54.67 -41.32 -12.39
CA VAL A 27 -53.59 -40.80 -13.22
C VAL A 27 -52.32 -40.62 -12.39
N PRO A 28 -51.13 -40.85 -12.95
CA PRO A 28 -49.88 -40.63 -12.22
C PRO A 28 -49.72 -39.15 -11.82
N SER A 29 -49.03 -38.91 -10.70
CA SER A 29 -48.73 -37.58 -10.14
C SER A 29 -48.23 -36.54 -11.16
N ARG A 30 -47.52 -36.95 -12.22
CA ARG A 30 -47.02 -36.04 -13.27
C ARG A 30 -48.10 -35.42 -14.17
N ILE A 31 -49.30 -35.99 -14.23
CA ILE A 31 -50.41 -35.46 -15.04
C ILE A 31 -51.09 -34.34 -14.26
N ARG A 32 -50.98 -33.10 -14.76
CA ARG A 32 -51.49 -31.89 -14.09
C ARG A 32 -52.85 -31.43 -14.59
N SER A 33 -53.26 -31.86 -15.78
CA SER A 33 -54.56 -31.53 -16.34
C SER A 33 -55.03 -32.58 -17.33
N LEU A 34 -56.33 -32.61 -17.58
CA LEU A 34 -56.99 -33.47 -18.57
C LEU A 34 -57.91 -32.62 -19.44
N GLU A 35 -57.92 -32.88 -20.74
CA GLU A 35 -58.84 -32.24 -21.68
C GLU A 35 -60.02 -33.17 -21.98
N PHE A 36 -61.22 -32.67 -21.74
CA PHE A 36 -62.48 -33.35 -22.05
C PHE A 36 -63.06 -32.80 -23.34
N SER A 37 -63.20 -33.67 -24.33
CA SER A 37 -63.87 -33.37 -25.60
C SER A 37 -64.93 -34.44 -25.89
N VAL A 38 -66.12 -34.00 -26.25
CA VAL A 38 -67.27 -34.89 -26.44
C VAL A 38 -67.58 -35.03 -27.92
N ILE A 39 -67.65 -36.27 -28.38
CA ILE A 39 -68.16 -36.60 -29.71
C ILE A 39 -69.66 -36.88 -29.56
N LYS A 40 -70.49 -36.04 -30.18
CA LYS A 40 -71.95 -36.17 -30.12
C LYS A 40 -72.42 -37.28 -31.05
N ASP A 41 -73.40 -38.06 -30.60
CA ASP A 41 -74.07 -39.07 -31.42
C ASP A 41 -75.04 -38.42 -32.43
N HIS A 42 -75.57 -37.25 -32.09
CA HIS A 42 -76.37 -36.42 -32.99
C HIS A 42 -75.92 -34.95 -32.96
N ALA A 43 -75.87 -34.30 -34.12
CA ALA A 43 -75.33 -32.95 -34.28
C ALA A 43 -76.03 -31.88 -33.43
N TYR A 44 -77.30 -32.11 -33.08
CA TYR A 44 -78.14 -31.17 -32.34
C TYR A 44 -78.23 -31.45 -30.83
N GLN A 45 -77.47 -32.41 -30.29
CA GLN A 45 -77.32 -32.56 -28.84
C GLN A 45 -76.64 -31.33 -28.24
N VAL A 46 -77.11 -30.89 -27.08
CA VAL A 46 -76.45 -29.85 -26.29
C VAL A 46 -75.56 -30.54 -25.26
N VAL A 47 -74.28 -30.15 -25.21
CA VAL A 47 -73.29 -30.70 -24.28
C VAL A 47 -72.69 -29.56 -23.49
N THR A 48 -72.57 -29.72 -22.18
CA THR A 48 -71.84 -28.79 -21.30
C THR A 48 -70.82 -29.54 -20.46
N GLY A 49 -69.73 -28.86 -20.09
CA GLY A 49 -68.64 -29.44 -19.29
C GLY A 49 -67.39 -29.85 -20.07
N GLU A 50 -67.33 -29.60 -21.38
CA GLU A 50 -66.08 -29.77 -22.15
C GLU A 50 -65.00 -28.76 -21.71
N GLY A 51 -63.73 -29.08 -21.98
CA GLY A 51 -62.59 -28.20 -21.71
C GLY A 51 -61.50 -28.86 -20.87
N ILE A 52 -60.58 -28.03 -20.36
CA ILE A 52 -59.44 -28.49 -19.56
C ILE A 52 -59.84 -28.49 -18.08
N LEU A 53 -59.71 -29.64 -17.43
CA LEU A 53 -59.73 -29.79 -15.98
C LEU A 53 -58.29 -29.76 -15.45
N GLU A 54 -57.95 -28.72 -14.67
CA GLU A 54 -56.72 -28.69 -13.89
C GLU A 54 -56.86 -29.58 -12.64
N LEU A 55 -55.93 -30.52 -12.46
CA LEU A 55 -55.98 -31.53 -11.41
C LEU A 55 -55.25 -31.08 -10.14
N GLN A 56 -55.98 -31.02 -9.04
CA GLN A 56 -55.47 -30.98 -7.67
C GLN A 56 -54.86 -32.34 -7.27
N PRO A 57 -53.93 -32.38 -6.31
CA PRO A 57 -53.45 -33.63 -5.73
C PRO A 57 -54.59 -34.47 -5.12
N GLY A 58 -54.58 -35.79 -5.37
CA GLY A 58 -55.52 -36.74 -4.76
C GLY A 58 -56.85 -36.94 -5.52
N PRO A 59 -57.89 -37.50 -4.84
CA PRO A 59 -59.11 -38.00 -5.48
C PRO A 59 -60.20 -36.96 -5.76
N ASP A 60 -60.04 -35.72 -5.27
CA ASP A 60 -61.12 -34.72 -5.28
C ASP A 60 -61.33 -34.00 -6.63
N ASN A 61 -60.75 -34.52 -7.71
CA ASN A 61 -60.92 -33.95 -9.04
C ASN A 61 -62.17 -34.52 -9.70
N THR A 62 -63.15 -33.67 -9.99
CA THR A 62 -64.40 -34.11 -10.63
C THR A 62 -64.73 -33.28 -11.86
N GLN A 63 -65.01 -33.94 -12.98
CA GLN A 63 -65.58 -33.33 -14.18
C GLN A 63 -67.03 -33.78 -14.37
N TYR A 64 -67.93 -32.84 -14.65
CA TYR A 64 -69.31 -33.12 -15.05
C TYR A 64 -69.46 -32.89 -16.55
N ILE A 65 -70.06 -33.84 -17.25
CA ILE A 65 -70.47 -33.71 -18.65
C ILE A 65 -71.98 -33.93 -18.71
N ASP A 66 -72.71 -32.87 -19.01
CA ASP A 66 -74.17 -32.94 -19.18
C ASP A 66 -74.51 -33.02 -20.66
N VAL A 67 -75.40 -33.93 -21.01
CA VAL A 67 -75.90 -34.12 -22.38
C VAL A 67 -77.41 -34.04 -22.39
N LEU A 68 -77.93 -33.10 -23.18
CA LEU A 68 -79.36 -32.90 -23.40
C LEU A 68 -79.71 -33.23 -24.86
N SER A 69 -80.80 -33.97 -25.08
CA SER A 69 -81.33 -34.22 -26.42
C SER A 69 -81.76 -32.91 -27.10
N GLU A 70 -81.82 -32.93 -28.43
CA GLU A 70 -82.20 -31.76 -29.25
C GLU A 70 -83.56 -31.16 -28.84
N ASP A 71 -84.53 -32.01 -28.51
CA ASP A 71 -85.88 -31.63 -28.08
C ASP A 71 -85.98 -31.33 -26.57
N GLY A 72 -84.88 -31.45 -25.83
CA GLY A 72 -84.82 -31.25 -24.38
C GLY A 72 -85.54 -32.32 -23.54
N SER A 73 -86.02 -33.41 -24.15
CA SER A 73 -86.83 -34.43 -23.48
C SER A 73 -86.01 -35.47 -22.71
N SER A 74 -84.73 -35.64 -23.07
CA SER A 74 -83.82 -36.61 -22.44
C SER A 74 -82.56 -35.92 -21.96
N TYR A 75 -82.17 -36.21 -20.73
CA TYR A 75 -80.98 -35.68 -20.07
C TYR A 75 -80.16 -36.83 -19.50
N HIS A 76 -78.85 -36.81 -19.74
CA HIS A 76 -77.89 -37.69 -19.11
C HIS A 76 -76.74 -36.86 -18.54
N ALA A 77 -76.36 -37.17 -17.30
CA ALA A 77 -75.17 -36.62 -16.67
C ALA A 77 -74.10 -37.71 -16.58
N TYR A 78 -72.89 -37.37 -16.98
CA TYR A 78 -71.71 -38.19 -16.77
C TYR A 78 -70.79 -37.50 -15.77
N THR A 79 -70.33 -38.25 -14.78
CA THR A 79 -69.42 -37.76 -13.76
C THR A 79 -68.10 -38.51 -13.88
N PHE A 80 -66.99 -37.79 -14.00
CA PHE A 80 -65.66 -38.36 -13.99
C PHE A 80 -64.98 -37.95 -12.69
N THR A 81 -64.61 -38.92 -11.86
CA THR A 81 -63.79 -38.70 -10.68
C THR A 81 -62.38 -39.18 -10.96
N ILE A 82 -61.41 -38.28 -10.79
CA ILE A 82 -60.02 -38.49 -11.15
C ILE A 82 -59.18 -38.46 -9.87
N ASP A 83 -58.54 -39.58 -9.57
CA ASP A 83 -57.52 -39.65 -8.54
C ASP A 83 -56.16 -39.40 -9.16
N ARG A 84 -55.59 -38.25 -8.84
CA ARG A 84 -54.20 -37.96 -9.17
C ARG A 84 -53.32 -38.62 -8.11
N ASP A 85 -52.86 -39.83 -8.42
CA ASP A 85 -52.06 -40.67 -7.54
C ASP A 85 -50.74 -40.01 -7.20
N MET A 86 -50.64 -39.54 -5.95
CA MET A 86 -49.47 -38.86 -5.41
C MET A 86 -48.43 -39.82 -4.85
N THR A 87 -48.71 -41.12 -4.74
CA THR A 87 -47.83 -42.09 -4.05
C THR A 87 -46.47 -42.26 -4.72
N GLY A 88 -46.34 -41.89 -6.00
CA GLY A 88 -45.08 -41.82 -6.74
C GLY A 88 -44.47 -40.42 -6.88
N ASN A 89 -45.03 -39.40 -6.24
CA ASN A 89 -44.50 -38.04 -6.37
C ASN A 89 -43.27 -37.82 -5.49
N ALA A 90 -42.09 -37.88 -6.09
CA ALA A 90 -40.82 -37.57 -5.44
C ALA A 90 -40.38 -36.09 -5.64
N ASP A 91 -41.29 -35.17 -5.97
CA ASP A 91 -40.94 -33.76 -6.17
C ASP A 91 -40.92 -32.98 -4.84
N LEU A 92 -39.99 -32.02 -4.74
CA LEU A 92 -40.08 -30.94 -3.75
C LEU A 92 -41.10 -29.89 -4.24
N GLU A 93 -41.93 -29.39 -3.33
CA GLU A 93 -42.80 -28.23 -3.54
C GLU A 93 -42.02 -26.93 -3.34
N THR A 94 -41.16 -26.89 -2.30
CA THR A 94 -40.30 -25.75 -2.01
C THR A 94 -38.87 -26.21 -1.76
N PHE A 95 -37.91 -25.37 -2.17
CA PHE A 95 -36.50 -25.53 -1.86
C PHE A 95 -35.87 -24.13 -1.78
N ALA A 96 -35.55 -23.68 -0.58
CA ALA A 96 -35.14 -22.30 -0.32
C ALA A 96 -33.95 -22.27 0.63
N LEU A 97 -33.05 -21.31 0.39
CA LEU A 97 -31.92 -21.04 1.28
C LEU A 97 -32.18 -19.79 2.13
N ASN A 98 -32.38 -19.99 3.44
CA ASN A 98 -32.72 -18.94 4.39
C ASN A 98 -31.48 -18.29 5.03
N ALA A 99 -30.43 -19.08 5.28
CA ALA A 99 -29.17 -18.60 5.84
C ALA A 99 -27.98 -19.29 5.15
N PRO A 100 -27.07 -18.54 4.49
CA PRO A 100 -27.25 -17.14 4.10
C PRO A 100 -28.42 -17.01 3.12
N LYS A 101 -29.25 -15.97 3.26
CA LYS A 101 -30.42 -15.79 2.37
C LYS A 101 -29.98 -15.65 0.92
N ARG A 102 -30.37 -16.61 0.07
CA ARG A 102 -30.13 -16.62 -1.37
C ARG A 102 -31.36 -17.12 -2.09
N ASP A 103 -31.67 -16.52 -3.22
CA ASP A 103 -32.73 -17.03 -4.08
C ASP A 103 -32.19 -18.19 -4.92
N LEU A 104 -32.91 -19.30 -4.93
CA LEU A 104 -32.60 -20.49 -5.74
C LEU A 104 -33.43 -20.55 -7.03
N GLU A 105 -34.43 -19.68 -7.17
CA GLU A 105 -35.41 -19.73 -8.28
C GLU A 105 -35.94 -21.17 -8.49
N PHE A 106 -36.40 -21.79 -7.40
CA PHE A 106 -36.71 -23.21 -7.38
C PHE A 106 -37.75 -23.61 -8.44
N ASN A 107 -37.44 -24.66 -9.19
CA ASN A 107 -38.33 -25.31 -10.12
C ASN A 107 -38.20 -26.84 -9.94
N PRO A 108 -39.27 -27.57 -9.60
CA PRO A 108 -39.21 -29.00 -9.29
C PRO A 108 -38.65 -29.87 -10.43
N ASP A 109 -38.65 -29.40 -11.69
CA ASP A 109 -38.08 -30.11 -12.83
C ASP A 109 -36.55 -29.97 -12.94
N ILE A 110 -35.95 -29.02 -12.21
CA ILE A 110 -34.50 -28.81 -12.13
C ILE A 110 -33.95 -29.61 -10.94
N THR A 111 -32.93 -30.43 -11.16
CA THR A 111 -32.34 -31.28 -10.11
C THR A 111 -30.95 -30.83 -9.66
N GLU A 112 -30.43 -29.73 -10.22
CA GLU A 112 -29.16 -29.14 -9.81
C GLU A 112 -29.30 -27.64 -9.54
N TYR A 113 -28.89 -27.24 -8.34
CA TYR A 113 -28.87 -25.83 -7.91
C TYR A 113 -27.46 -25.45 -7.50
N TYR A 114 -27.15 -24.17 -7.65
CA TYR A 114 -25.84 -23.59 -7.34
C TYR A 114 -26.03 -22.36 -6.46
N VAL A 115 -25.24 -22.27 -5.39
CA VAL A 115 -25.27 -21.13 -4.48
C VAL A 115 -23.86 -20.82 -3.98
N SER A 116 -23.54 -19.54 -3.81
CA SER A 116 -22.32 -19.13 -3.11
C SER A 116 -22.62 -18.73 -1.68
N VAL A 117 -21.75 -19.17 -0.76
CA VAL A 117 -21.79 -18.82 0.65
C VAL A 117 -20.51 -18.09 1.04
N PRO A 118 -20.59 -17.07 1.92
CA PRO A 118 -19.42 -16.36 2.40
C PRO A 118 -18.37 -17.28 3.04
N HIS A 119 -17.12 -16.83 3.04
CA HIS A 119 -15.97 -17.58 3.55
C HIS A 119 -16.15 -18.10 4.99
N GLU A 120 -16.87 -17.37 5.85
CA GLU A 120 -17.11 -17.71 7.26
C GLU A 120 -18.03 -18.92 7.48
N TYR A 121 -18.78 -19.37 6.46
CA TYR A 121 -19.62 -20.57 6.56
C TYR A 121 -18.74 -21.80 6.40
N THR A 122 -18.29 -22.34 7.52
CA THR A 122 -17.35 -23.47 7.56
C THR A 122 -18.05 -24.81 7.63
N LYS A 123 -19.36 -24.85 7.91
CA LYS A 123 -20.13 -26.08 8.08
C LYS A 123 -21.47 -26.02 7.39
N PHE A 124 -21.92 -27.16 6.88
CA PHE A 124 -23.26 -27.29 6.32
C PHE A 124 -24.34 -27.09 7.39
N SER A 125 -24.08 -27.40 8.67
CA SER A 125 -25.02 -27.11 9.75
C SER A 125 -25.32 -25.61 9.95
N GLU A 126 -24.48 -24.71 9.41
CA GLU A 126 -24.68 -23.26 9.43
C GLU A 126 -25.57 -22.78 8.27
N ILE A 127 -25.87 -23.68 7.33
CA ILE A 127 -26.68 -23.42 6.14
C ILE A 127 -28.13 -23.85 6.43
N ASP A 128 -29.03 -22.87 6.56
CA ASP A 128 -30.44 -23.12 6.79
C ASP A 128 -31.18 -23.28 5.46
N VAL A 129 -31.49 -24.55 5.12
CA VAL A 129 -32.26 -24.91 3.93
C VAL A 129 -33.66 -25.32 4.34
N HIS A 130 -34.66 -24.61 3.83
CA HIS A 130 -36.06 -24.93 4.01
C HIS A 130 -36.60 -25.65 2.78
N TYR A 131 -37.33 -26.74 2.99
CA TYR A 131 -37.93 -27.53 1.92
C TYR A 131 -39.24 -28.16 2.35
N GLN A 132 -40.11 -28.41 1.38
CA GLN A 132 -41.38 -29.12 1.53
C GLN A 132 -41.55 -30.07 0.35
N THR A 133 -42.12 -31.24 0.58
CA THR A 133 -42.41 -32.23 -0.46
C THR A 133 -43.81 -31.99 -1.04
N MET A 134 -43.99 -32.24 -2.35
CA MET A 134 -45.31 -32.15 -2.98
C MET A 134 -46.27 -33.24 -2.49
N ASP A 135 -45.75 -34.44 -2.19
CA ASP A 135 -46.45 -35.46 -1.43
C ASP A 135 -46.07 -35.31 0.06
N PRO A 136 -47.03 -34.97 0.95
CA PRO A 136 -46.78 -34.86 2.39
C PRO A 136 -46.26 -36.14 3.06
N GLU A 137 -46.48 -37.31 2.43
CA GLU A 137 -45.98 -38.60 2.94
C GLU A 137 -44.57 -38.94 2.44
N ALA A 138 -44.06 -38.22 1.44
CA ALA A 138 -42.71 -38.42 0.92
C ALA A 138 -41.64 -38.07 1.98
N LYS A 139 -40.53 -38.81 1.95
CA LYS A 139 -39.43 -38.65 2.91
C LYS A 139 -38.20 -38.06 2.23
N VAL A 140 -37.56 -37.09 2.88
CA VAL A 140 -36.31 -36.49 2.40
C VAL A 140 -35.12 -37.03 3.20
N THR A 141 -34.14 -37.62 2.51
CA THR A 141 -32.85 -38.00 3.08
C THR A 141 -31.78 -37.06 2.58
N ILE A 142 -31.04 -36.43 3.49
CA ILE A 142 -29.93 -35.54 3.15
C ILE A 142 -28.64 -36.37 3.10
N LEU A 143 -28.04 -36.45 1.92
CA LEU A 143 -26.77 -37.15 1.67
C LEU A 143 -25.67 -36.10 1.47
N LYS A 144 -24.68 -36.12 2.36
CA LYS A 144 -23.49 -35.28 2.32
C LYS A 144 -22.27 -36.12 2.69
N ASP A 145 -21.11 -35.76 2.17
CA ASP A 145 -19.85 -36.47 2.48
C ASP A 145 -19.38 -36.17 3.92
N LYS A 146 -19.31 -34.89 4.26
CA LYS A 146 -18.96 -34.38 5.60
C LYS A 146 -19.75 -33.12 5.94
N ASP A 147 -19.71 -32.73 7.21
CA ASP A 147 -20.36 -31.50 7.66
C ASP A 147 -19.51 -30.26 7.37
N ASP A 148 -18.18 -30.37 7.46
CA ASP A 148 -17.27 -29.26 7.16
C ASP A 148 -17.28 -28.91 5.66
N LEU A 149 -17.38 -27.63 5.34
CA LEU A 149 -17.33 -27.11 3.97
C LEU A 149 -15.88 -26.76 3.60
N ASP A 150 -15.37 -27.44 2.57
CA ASP A 150 -14.10 -27.07 1.95
C ASP A 150 -14.26 -25.76 1.16
N LEU A 151 -13.16 -25.06 0.92
CA LEU A 151 -13.18 -23.94 -0.01
C LEU A 151 -13.56 -24.41 -1.41
N GLY A 152 -14.31 -23.58 -2.13
CA GLY A 152 -14.84 -23.93 -3.44
C GLY A 152 -16.09 -24.82 -3.37
N LEU A 153 -16.22 -25.76 -4.30
CA LEU A 153 -17.47 -26.48 -4.55
C LEU A 153 -17.67 -27.65 -3.57
N ASN A 154 -18.77 -27.61 -2.84
CA ASN A 154 -19.27 -28.66 -1.96
C ASN A 154 -20.61 -29.19 -2.49
N LYS A 155 -20.92 -30.46 -2.27
CA LYS A 155 -22.13 -31.10 -2.81
C LYS A 155 -22.98 -31.69 -1.69
N VAL A 156 -24.28 -31.37 -1.71
CA VAL A 156 -25.29 -31.97 -0.83
C VAL A 156 -26.47 -32.43 -1.69
N ILE A 157 -26.98 -33.64 -1.42
CA ILE A 157 -28.10 -34.22 -2.17
C ILE A 157 -29.29 -34.37 -1.24
N TYR A 158 -30.43 -33.83 -1.65
CA TYR A 158 -31.74 -34.02 -1.04
C TYR A 158 -32.47 -35.09 -1.83
N ARG A 159 -32.43 -36.32 -1.34
CA ARG A 159 -33.13 -37.45 -1.94
C ARG A 159 -34.56 -37.50 -1.41
N VAL A 160 -35.52 -37.17 -2.25
CA VAL A 160 -36.95 -37.36 -1.96
C VAL A 160 -37.32 -38.78 -2.34
N THR A 161 -37.96 -39.51 -1.42
CA THR A 161 -38.48 -40.86 -1.63
C THR A 161 -40.00 -40.82 -1.48
N ALA A 162 -40.71 -41.06 -2.57
CA ALA A 162 -42.17 -41.16 -2.58
C ALA A 162 -42.62 -42.43 -1.84
N ASN A 163 -43.90 -42.50 -1.48
CA ASN A 163 -44.45 -43.62 -0.70
C ASN A 163 -44.32 -44.98 -1.43
N ASN A 164 -44.38 -44.98 -2.77
CA ASN A 164 -44.19 -46.16 -3.60
C ASN A 164 -42.70 -46.57 -3.80
N GLY A 165 -41.76 -45.80 -3.25
CA GLY A 165 -40.31 -46.04 -3.34
C GLY A 165 -39.60 -45.38 -4.53
N GLU A 166 -40.31 -44.68 -5.42
CA GLU A 166 -39.66 -43.83 -6.43
C GLU A 166 -38.84 -42.73 -5.75
N THR A 167 -37.71 -42.37 -6.35
CA THR A 167 -36.81 -41.37 -5.79
C THR A 167 -36.42 -40.31 -6.80
N LYS A 168 -36.22 -39.10 -6.31
CA LYS A 168 -35.67 -37.97 -7.08
C LYS A 168 -34.65 -37.23 -6.21
N ASP A 169 -33.50 -36.98 -6.81
CA ASP A 169 -32.37 -36.32 -6.14
C ASP A 169 -32.31 -34.85 -6.57
N TYR A 170 -32.39 -33.94 -5.60
CA TYR A 170 -32.10 -32.52 -5.78
C TYR A 170 -30.70 -32.24 -5.23
N THR A 171 -29.77 -31.87 -6.12
CA THR A 171 -28.37 -31.58 -5.77
C THR A 171 -28.19 -30.09 -5.53
N LEU A 172 -27.75 -29.72 -4.33
CA LEU A 172 -27.32 -28.37 -3.98
C LEU A 172 -25.78 -28.31 -4.02
N ASN A 173 -25.26 -27.57 -5.00
CA ASN A 173 -23.83 -27.28 -5.12
C ASN A 173 -23.54 -25.95 -4.43
N ILE A 174 -22.75 -26.01 -3.36
CA ILE A 174 -22.45 -24.88 -2.47
C ILE A 174 -21.01 -24.47 -2.74
N TYR A 175 -20.82 -23.28 -3.31
CA TYR A 175 -19.51 -22.67 -3.50
C TYR A 175 -19.15 -21.83 -2.26
N ARG A 176 -18.23 -22.31 -1.42
CA ARG A 176 -17.69 -21.53 -0.31
C ARG A 176 -16.63 -20.58 -0.84
N GLU A 177 -16.86 -19.28 -0.67
CA GLU A 177 -16.02 -18.21 -1.21
C GLU A 177 -14.63 -18.16 -0.54
N ASP A 178 -13.62 -17.73 -1.30
CA ASP A 178 -12.28 -17.44 -0.77
C ASP A 178 -12.32 -16.22 0.16
N ASN A 179 -11.35 -16.12 1.07
CA ASN A 179 -11.22 -14.95 1.93
C ASN A 179 -10.88 -13.70 1.10
N ALA A 180 -11.65 -12.62 1.29
CA ALA A 180 -11.44 -11.32 0.63
C ALA A 180 -10.91 -10.21 1.57
N ASN A 181 -10.61 -10.53 2.82
CA ASN A 181 -10.19 -9.55 3.82
C ASN A 181 -8.72 -9.13 3.63
N THR A 182 -8.50 -7.94 3.09
CA THR A 182 -7.17 -7.37 2.88
C THR A 182 -6.64 -6.54 4.05
N PHE A 183 -7.36 -6.42 5.16
CA PHE A 183 -6.96 -5.50 6.23
C PHE A 183 -5.74 -6.01 7.02
N LEU A 184 -4.90 -5.08 7.46
CA LEU A 184 -3.93 -5.33 8.53
C LEU A 184 -4.62 -5.20 9.90
N LYS A 185 -4.29 -6.09 10.84
CA LYS A 185 -4.59 -5.90 12.28
C LYS A 185 -3.53 -5.07 12.99
N GLN A 186 -2.33 -4.99 12.43
CA GLN A 186 -1.22 -4.23 12.99
C GLN A 186 -0.32 -3.67 11.88
N LEU A 187 0.08 -2.40 12.04
CA LEU A 187 1.17 -1.77 11.30
C LEU A 187 2.02 -0.98 12.30
N THR A 188 3.31 -1.29 12.39
CA THR A 188 4.24 -0.66 13.33
C THR A 188 5.52 -0.29 12.61
N VAL A 189 6.01 0.92 12.85
CA VAL A 189 7.32 1.37 12.36
C VAL A 189 8.22 1.55 13.58
N LYS A 190 9.41 0.97 13.56
CA LYS A 190 10.37 1.06 14.66
C LYS A 190 11.78 1.39 14.15
N HIS A 191 12.59 1.97 15.03
CA HIS A 191 14.03 2.02 14.86
C HIS A 191 14.65 1.31 16.06
N LYS A 192 15.23 0.12 15.81
CA LYS A 192 15.65 -0.81 16.88
C LYS A 192 14.46 -1.10 17.81
N ASP A 193 14.61 -0.87 19.11
CA ASP A 193 13.56 -1.12 20.11
C ASP A 193 12.56 0.04 20.27
N THR A 194 12.75 1.16 19.55
CA THR A 194 11.89 2.34 19.69
C THR A 194 10.80 2.35 18.63
N ILE A 195 9.54 2.31 19.07
CA ILE A 195 8.38 2.48 18.19
C ILE A 195 8.25 3.96 17.80
N LEU A 196 8.12 4.19 16.49
CA LEU A 196 7.91 5.50 15.90
C LEU A 196 6.41 5.71 15.64
N PRO A 197 5.81 6.81 16.11
CA PRO A 197 4.38 7.02 15.98
C PRO A 197 3.99 7.28 14.53
N LEU A 198 2.93 6.58 14.07
CA LEU A 198 2.25 6.88 12.82
C LEU A 198 1.38 8.12 12.98
N SER A 199 1.31 8.93 11.92
CA SER A 199 0.34 10.03 11.79
C SER A 199 -0.52 9.82 10.54
N PRO A 200 -1.84 9.56 10.67
CA PRO A 200 -2.59 9.34 11.92
C PRO A 200 -2.19 8.04 12.63
N SER A 201 -2.68 7.81 13.85
CA SER A 201 -2.51 6.51 14.51
C SER A 201 -3.14 5.39 13.67
N PHE A 202 -2.60 4.18 13.80
CA PHE A 202 -3.04 3.06 12.97
C PHE A 202 -4.55 2.81 13.11
N GLN A 203 -5.22 2.75 11.97
CA GLN A 203 -6.60 2.33 11.81
C GLN A 203 -6.70 1.58 10.50
N LYS A 204 -7.19 0.33 10.52
CA LYS A 204 -7.13 -0.59 9.38
C LYS A 204 -7.74 -0.07 8.07
N VAL A 205 -8.67 0.88 8.16
CA VAL A 205 -9.36 1.52 7.02
C VAL A 205 -8.57 2.69 6.41
N ILE A 206 -7.51 3.16 7.04
CA ILE A 206 -6.66 4.25 6.54
C ILE A 206 -5.47 3.66 5.80
N SER A 207 -5.29 4.07 4.55
CA SER A 207 -4.20 3.57 3.70
C SER A 207 -2.94 4.43 3.70
N ASN A 208 -2.95 5.64 4.26
CA ASN A 208 -1.81 6.57 4.16
C ASN A 208 -1.36 7.02 5.55
N TYR A 209 -0.05 6.92 5.80
CA TYR A 209 0.55 7.30 7.07
C TYR A 209 1.85 8.06 6.84
N VAL A 210 2.15 8.96 7.77
CA VAL A 210 3.41 9.70 7.82
C VAL A 210 4.16 9.36 9.10
N VAL A 211 5.47 9.20 8.99
CA VAL A 211 6.39 9.07 10.13
C VAL A 211 7.51 10.05 9.93
N THR A 212 7.80 10.89 10.92
CA THR A 212 8.94 11.80 10.87
C THR A 212 10.03 11.32 11.81
N VAL A 213 11.25 11.15 11.29
CA VAL A 213 12.41 10.70 12.06
C VAL A 213 13.54 11.74 12.03
N ASP A 214 14.37 11.74 13.07
CA ASP A 214 15.53 12.63 13.11
C ASP A 214 16.60 12.23 12.09
N ASN A 215 17.46 13.18 11.71
CA ASN A 215 18.49 12.98 10.70
C ASN A 215 19.42 11.80 11.00
N ALA A 216 19.68 11.49 12.28
CA ALA A 216 20.53 10.38 12.71
C ALA A 216 19.92 8.99 12.45
N ILE A 217 18.61 8.89 12.20
CA ILE A 217 17.92 7.63 11.89
C ILE A 217 18.01 7.37 10.39
N ASP A 218 18.89 6.45 10.00
CA ASP A 218 19.19 6.08 8.62
C ASP A 218 18.43 4.84 8.13
N PHE A 219 17.69 4.16 9.00
CA PHE A 219 16.79 3.08 8.63
C PHE A 219 15.61 2.97 9.59
N VAL A 220 14.54 2.35 9.12
CA VAL A 220 13.41 1.87 9.94
C VAL A 220 13.13 0.41 9.64
N GLU A 221 12.47 -0.26 10.56
CA GLU A 221 11.93 -1.60 10.39
C GLU A 221 10.41 -1.54 10.52
N ILE A 222 9.72 -2.19 9.60
CA ILE A 222 8.26 -2.18 9.52
C ILE A 222 7.76 -3.58 9.86
N ASP A 223 6.95 -3.68 10.89
CA ASP A 223 6.20 -4.87 11.25
C ASP A 223 4.75 -4.68 10.81
N ALA A 224 4.24 -5.62 10.03
CA ALA A 224 2.86 -5.60 9.54
C ALA A 224 2.25 -6.99 9.67
N VAL A 225 1.03 -7.07 10.20
CA VAL A 225 0.33 -8.33 10.45
C VAL A 225 -1.07 -8.25 9.88
N ALA A 226 -1.43 -9.21 9.02
CA ALA A 226 -2.76 -9.33 8.45
C ALA A 226 -3.83 -9.63 9.51
N GLU A 227 -5.04 -9.14 9.27
CA GLU A 227 -6.23 -9.42 10.10
C GLU A 227 -6.72 -10.87 9.91
N ALA A 228 -6.81 -11.32 8.66
CA ALA A 228 -7.09 -12.71 8.30
C ALA A 228 -5.79 -13.51 8.15
N GLU A 229 -5.81 -14.80 8.53
CA GLU A 229 -4.62 -15.67 8.49
C GLU A 229 -4.20 -16.04 7.05
N GLU A 230 -5.18 -16.10 6.15
CA GLU A 230 -5.01 -16.43 4.72
C GLU A 230 -4.46 -15.24 3.91
N THR A 231 -4.43 -14.04 4.50
CA THR A 231 -3.97 -12.82 3.83
C THR A 231 -2.47 -12.67 3.96
N THR A 232 -1.81 -12.56 2.80
CA THR A 232 -0.35 -12.40 2.73
C THR A 232 0.03 -10.93 2.82
N VAL A 233 1.19 -10.65 3.44
CA VAL A 233 1.73 -9.29 3.60
C VAL A 233 3.11 -9.21 2.93
N SER A 234 3.35 -8.15 2.17
CA SER A 234 4.64 -7.86 1.53
C SER A 234 5.03 -6.39 1.70
N GLY A 235 6.33 -6.08 1.55
CA GLY A 235 6.88 -4.73 1.75
C GLY A 235 7.30 -4.40 3.19
N ALA A 236 6.99 -5.27 4.16
CA ALA A 236 7.48 -5.18 5.53
C ALA A 236 9.01 -5.44 5.63
N GLY A 237 9.59 -5.22 6.81
CA GLY A 237 11.02 -5.43 7.09
C GLY A 237 11.83 -4.13 7.13
N LYS A 238 13.15 -4.25 6.96
CA LYS A 238 14.10 -3.13 7.10
C LYS A 238 14.20 -2.29 5.82
N HIS A 239 14.10 -0.98 5.97
CA HIS A 239 14.22 0.02 4.89
C HIS A 239 15.25 1.09 5.27
N ASN A 240 16.25 1.30 4.41
CA ASN A 240 17.19 2.40 4.56
C ASN A 240 16.55 3.70 4.07
N LEU A 241 16.91 4.82 4.70
CA LEU A 241 16.31 6.13 4.48
C LEU A 241 17.30 7.11 3.87
N SER A 242 16.88 7.74 2.78
CA SER A 242 17.49 8.97 2.30
C SER A 242 16.97 10.16 3.09
N VAL A 243 17.74 11.25 3.17
CA VAL A 243 17.23 12.51 3.73
C VAL A 243 16.02 12.97 2.92
N GLY A 244 14.99 13.46 3.60
CA GLY A 244 13.72 13.84 2.99
C GLY A 244 12.68 12.71 3.01
N SER A 245 11.80 12.70 2.01
CA SER A 245 10.65 11.79 1.92
C SER A 245 11.05 10.43 1.36
N ASN A 246 10.67 9.36 2.06
CA ASN A 246 10.86 7.97 1.64
C ASN A 246 9.49 7.29 1.61
N VAL A 247 9.02 6.88 0.43
CA VAL A 247 7.73 6.21 0.28
C VAL A 247 7.93 4.70 0.31
N ILE A 248 7.27 4.03 1.25
CA ILE A 248 7.32 2.59 1.45
C ILE A 248 5.90 2.05 1.34
N ASN A 249 5.68 1.07 0.46
CA ASN A 249 4.37 0.46 0.24
C ASN A 249 4.33 -0.91 0.90
N ILE A 250 3.34 -1.11 1.77
CA ILE A 250 3.00 -2.40 2.37
C ILE A 250 1.77 -2.93 1.65
N GLN A 251 1.88 -4.08 1.01
CA GLN A 251 0.79 -4.68 0.26
C GLN A 251 0.24 -5.89 0.98
N THR A 252 -1.08 -5.93 1.12
CA THR A 252 -1.82 -7.10 1.56
C THR A 252 -2.53 -7.73 0.37
N LYS A 253 -2.50 -9.05 0.27
CA LYS A 253 -3.23 -9.80 -0.76
C LYS A 253 -4.04 -10.91 -0.09
N ALA A 254 -5.36 -10.81 -0.22
CA ALA A 254 -6.31 -11.79 0.27
C ALA A 254 -6.32 -13.05 -0.62
N GLN A 255 -6.99 -14.10 -0.16
CA GLN A 255 -7.00 -15.40 -0.82
C GLN A 255 -7.69 -15.36 -2.18
N ASP A 256 -8.76 -14.57 -2.32
CA ASP A 256 -9.48 -14.32 -3.57
C ASP A 256 -8.66 -13.53 -4.61
N GLY A 257 -7.48 -13.04 -4.22
CA GLY A 257 -6.58 -12.24 -5.05
C GLY A 257 -6.76 -10.73 -4.93
N THR A 258 -7.72 -10.25 -4.13
CA THR A 258 -7.92 -8.82 -3.83
C THR A 258 -6.68 -8.26 -3.14
N VAL A 259 -6.24 -7.07 -3.56
CA VAL A 259 -5.02 -6.41 -3.04
C VAL A 259 -5.36 -5.05 -2.44
N GLN A 260 -4.79 -4.75 -1.28
CA GLN A 260 -4.80 -3.42 -0.68
C GLN A 260 -3.36 -2.95 -0.43
N THR A 261 -3.13 -1.64 -0.55
CA THR A 261 -1.82 -1.03 -0.30
C THR A 261 -1.93 0.00 0.81
N TYR A 262 -1.06 -0.13 1.81
CA TYR A 262 -0.79 0.86 2.84
C TYR A 262 0.50 1.61 2.50
N THR A 263 0.42 2.92 2.31
CA THR A 263 1.52 3.81 1.95
C THR A 263 2.07 4.50 3.19
N LEU A 264 3.34 4.25 3.50
CA LEU A 264 4.10 4.92 4.55
C LEU A 264 5.04 5.96 3.92
N ASN A 265 4.83 7.23 4.25
CA ASN A 265 5.80 8.28 3.94
C ASN A 265 6.67 8.54 5.18
N VAL A 266 7.90 8.02 5.16
CA VAL A 266 8.89 8.26 6.21
C VAL A 266 9.73 9.47 5.83
N VAL A 267 9.55 10.56 6.57
CA VAL A 267 10.28 11.81 6.38
C VAL A 267 11.47 11.85 7.33
N ARG A 268 12.67 11.64 6.80
CA ARG A 268 13.94 11.81 7.52
C ARG A 268 14.33 13.29 7.48
N LYS A 269 14.44 13.93 8.64
CA LYS A 269 14.81 15.36 8.73
C LYS A 269 16.19 15.63 8.13
N GLN A 270 16.37 16.82 7.59
CA GLN A 270 17.67 17.37 7.20
C GLN A 270 18.53 17.65 8.43
N SER A 271 19.85 17.66 8.26
CA SER A 271 20.79 17.95 9.34
C SER A 271 20.73 19.42 9.76
N SER A 272 20.58 19.62 11.08
CA SER A 272 20.61 20.93 11.73
C SER A 272 21.93 21.17 12.48
N ASN A 273 23.04 20.52 12.09
CA ASN A 273 24.36 20.80 12.68
C ASN A 273 25.15 21.86 11.87
N SER A 274 25.38 23.06 12.45
CA SER A 274 26.28 24.12 11.89
C SER A 274 27.62 24.25 12.59
N LYS A 275 27.98 23.31 13.45
CA LYS A 275 29.19 23.44 14.26
C LYS A 275 30.44 23.30 13.39
N ILE A 276 31.41 24.18 13.63
CA ILE A 276 32.76 24.07 13.09
C ILE A 276 33.53 23.06 13.94
N ALA A 277 34.29 22.15 13.31
CA ALA A 277 35.17 21.20 13.98
C ALA A 277 36.55 21.80 14.26
N SER A 278 37.11 22.57 13.33
CA SER A 278 38.38 23.26 13.49
C SER A 278 38.53 24.45 12.54
N ILE A 279 39.34 25.44 12.93
CA ILE A 279 39.75 26.56 12.09
C ILE A 279 41.28 26.67 12.14
N LYS A 280 41.92 26.81 10.97
CA LYS A 280 43.35 27.16 10.86
C LYS A 280 43.53 28.45 10.08
N ILE A 281 44.45 29.28 10.54
CA ILE A 281 44.88 30.49 9.83
C ILE A 281 46.38 30.41 9.60
N SER A 282 46.80 30.28 8.33
CA SER A 282 48.20 30.20 7.90
C SER A 282 48.99 29.15 8.70
N GLY A 283 48.39 27.96 8.87
CA GLY A 283 48.94 26.84 9.63
C GLY A 283 48.73 26.89 11.14
N VAL A 284 48.25 28.01 11.71
CA VAL A 284 48.03 28.16 13.16
C VAL A 284 46.61 27.75 13.54
N GLU A 285 46.49 26.83 14.51
CA GLU A 285 45.21 26.40 15.11
C GLU A 285 44.81 27.29 16.29
N ILE A 286 43.51 27.37 16.57
CA ILE A 286 42.99 28.03 17.77
C ILE A 286 43.22 27.13 18.98
N THR A 287 43.97 27.64 19.97
CA THR A 287 44.16 26.98 21.27
C THR A 287 42.81 26.80 21.96
N GLU A 288 42.50 25.57 22.38
CA GLU A 288 41.24 25.22 23.07
C GLU A 288 39.97 25.60 22.25
N PHE A 289 40.00 25.38 20.94
CA PHE A 289 38.85 25.63 20.08
C PHE A 289 37.56 25.01 20.62
N SER A 290 36.51 25.83 20.76
CA SER A 290 35.17 25.39 21.14
C SER A 290 34.16 25.69 20.05
N SER A 291 33.46 24.65 19.58
CA SER A 291 32.43 24.78 18.54
C SER A 291 31.19 25.55 18.98
N ASP A 292 31.00 25.69 20.29
CA ASP A 292 29.87 26.39 20.90
C ASP A 292 30.14 27.89 21.11
N VAL A 293 31.40 28.31 20.96
CA VAL A 293 31.81 29.71 21.12
C VAL A 293 31.84 30.39 19.75
N LEU A 294 30.89 31.33 19.55
CA LEU A 294 30.74 32.08 18.30
C LEU A 294 31.83 33.15 18.08
N ARG A 295 32.54 33.57 19.12
CA ARG A 295 33.59 34.60 19.04
C ARG A 295 34.88 34.08 19.63
N GLN A 296 35.91 33.92 18.81
CA GLN A 296 37.21 33.39 19.24
C GLN A 296 38.35 34.29 18.78
N THR A 297 39.52 34.07 19.36
CA THR A 297 40.71 34.87 19.08
C THR A 297 41.89 33.97 18.72
N LEU A 298 42.77 34.46 17.86
CA LEU A 298 43.99 33.76 17.42
C LEU A 298 45.10 34.77 17.21
N SER A 299 46.35 34.42 17.50
CA SER A 299 47.52 35.22 17.12
C SER A 299 48.29 34.53 16.01
N VAL A 300 48.77 35.30 15.03
CA VAL A 300 49.60 34.83 13.91
C VAL A 300 50.93 35.58 13.87
N ALA A 301 51.91 35.08 13.13
CA ALA A 301 53.19 35.78 12.96
C ALA A 301 53.03 37.13 12.23
N ASP A 302 53.92 38.08 12.51
CA ASP A 302 54.03 39.39 11.85
C ASP A 302 54.28 39.28 10.33
N THR A 303 54.86 38.18 9.88
CA THR A 303 55.10 37.86 8.46
C THR A 303 53.83 37.48 7.69
N VAL A 304 52.72 37.11 8.36
CA VAL A 304 51.46 36.70 7.69
C VAL A 304 50.76 37.91 7.09
N VAL A 305 50.92 38.15 5.79
CA VAL A 305 50.25 39.27 5.08
C VAL A 305 48.93 38.85 4.45
N LYS A 306 48.90 37.74 3.71
CA LYS A 306 47.70 37.20 3.10
C LYS A 306 47.34 35.93 3.88
N PRO A 307 46.17 35.86 4.53
CA PRO A 307 45.82 34.70 5.31
C PRO A 307 45.42 33.51 4.42
N GLU A 308 45.91 32.33 4.77
CA GLU A 308 45.35 31.06 4.30
C GLU A 308 44.36 30.56 5.36
N ILE A 309 43.09 30.38 4.99
CA ILE A 309 42.02 30.07 5.95
C ILE A 309 41.45 28.70 5.62
N GLU A 310 41.56 27.76 6.57
CA GLU A 310 40.99 26.42 6.47
C GLU A 310 39.92 26.26 7.54
N VAL A 311 38.74 25.80 7.12
CA VAL A 311 37.60 25.53 8.01
C VAL A 311 37.14 24.11 7.78
N LYS A 312 37.10 23.31 8.84
CA LYS A 312 36.51 21.97 8.81
C LYS A 312 35.18 22.01 9.57
N LEU A 313 34.08 21.65 8.92
CA LEU A 313 32.78 21.55 9.57
C LEU A 313 32.61 20.18 10.25
N GLN A 314 31.77 20.11 11.28
CA GLN A 314 31.38 18.83 11.88
C GLN A 314 30.41 18.05 10.98
N SER A 315 29.55 18.76 10.25
CA SER A 315 28.62 18.17 9.27
C SER A 315 29.22 18.24 7.87
N GLU A 316 29.27 17.11 7.18
CA GLU A 316 29.65 17.04 5.76
C GLU A 316 28.58 17.62 4.82
N PHE A 317 27.34 17.75 5.29
CA PHE A 317 26.21 18.30 4.54
C PHE A 317 26.05 19.81 4.72
N ALA A 318 26.86 20.44 5.58
CA ALA A 318 26.87 21.88 5.77
C ALA A 318 27.86 22.56 4.81
N SER A 319 27.62 23.82 4.50
CA SER A 319 28.51 24.67 3.71
C SER A 319 28.92 25.90 4.51
N TYR A 320 29.98 26.59 4.09
CA TYR A 320 30.37 27.84 4.72
C TYR A 320 30.83 28.89 3.70
N SER A 321 30.75 30.16 4.11
CA SER A 321 31.39 31.28 3.40
C SER A 321 32.19 32.13 4.38
N ILE A 322 33.26 32.75 3.86
CA ILE A 322 34.20 33.55 4.67
C ILE A 322 34.20 34.98 4.15
N THR A 323 34.11 35.95 5.07
CA THR A 323 34.19 37.39 4.78
C THR A 323 35.07 38.09 5.83
N GLY A 324 35.31 39.39 5.66
CA GLY A 324 36.20 40.18 6.53
C GLY A 324 37.59 40.36 5.91
N ASN A 325 38.63 40.31 6.73
CA ASN A 325 40.03 40.48 6.33
C ASN A 325 40.61 39.22 5.63
N THR A 326 39.99 38.76 4.55
CA THR A 326 40.40 37.53 3.85
C THR A 326 41.48 37.75 2.79
N SER A 327 41.60 38.97 2.26
CA SER A 327 42.60 39.31 1.22
C SER A 327 43.93 39.76 1.80
N ARG A 328 43.92 40.34 3.01
CA ARG A 328 45.10 40.88 3.68
C ARG A 328 44.85 41.09 5.18
N PHE A 329 45.84 40.75 6.00
CA PHE A 329 45.95 41.15 7.40
C PHE A 329 46.82 42.40 7.58
N TYR A 330 46.33 43.30 8.41
CA TYR A 330 47.02 44.50 8.88
C TYR A 330 47.60 44.25 10.28
N PRO A 331 48.66 44.96 10.69
CA PRO A 331 49.08 44.94 12.08
C PRO A 331 47.94 45.34 13.02
N GLY A 332 47.83 44.67 14.17
CA GLY A 332 46.71 44.76 15.10
C GLY A 332 45.65 43.66 14.88
N ASP A 333 44.42 43.96 15.29
CA ASP A 333 43.30 43.02 15.21
C ASP A 333 42.66 43.01 13.82
N ASN A 334 42.50 41.82 13.27
CA ASN A 334 41.83 41.54 12.02
C ASN A 334 40.59 40.70 12.30
N THR A 335 39.54 40.83 11.49
CA THR A 335 38.30 40.06 11.67
C THR A 335 38.07 39.12 10.51
N VAL A 336 37.85 37.84 10.82
CA VAL A 336 37.40 36.80 9.88
C VAL A 336 36.00 36.35 10.30
N ASN A 337 35.01 36.52 9.43
CA ASN A 337 33.64 36.10 9.67
C ASN A 337 33.36 34.83 8.87
N ILE A 338 32.91 33.76 9.52
CA ILE A 338 32.56 32.48 8.91
C ILE A 338 31.06 32.27 9.08
N ARG A 339 30.32 32.28 7.96
CA ARG A 339 28.89 31.96 7.93
C ARG A 339 28.74 30.50 7.54
N VAL A 340 28.22 29.67 8.45
CA VAL A 340 27.92 28.24 8.20
C VAL A 340 26.43 28.10 7.88
N THR A 341 26.12 27.51 6.73
CA THR A 341 24.75 27.21 6.28
C THR A 341 24.52 25.70 6.35
N ARG A 342 23.47 25.29 7.05
CA ARG A 342 23.10 23.89 7.27
C ARG A 342 22.28 23.32 6.12
N GLU A 343 22.05 22.02 6.13
CA GLU A 343 21.23 21.34 5.11
C GLU A 343 19.76 21.79 5.15
N ASP A 344 19.24 22.11 6.34
CA ASP A 344 17.90 22.68 6.55
C ASP A 344 17.80 24.19 6.19
N GLY A 345 18.88 24.80 5.71
CA GLY A 345 18.96 26.21 5.35
C GLY A 345 19.17 27.18 6.51
N SER A 346 19.13 26.71 7.77
CA SER A 346 19.48 27.55 8.92
C SER A 346 20.96 27.93 8.92
N VAL A 347 21.31 29.03 9.59
CA VAL A 347 22.66 29.60 9.54
C VAL A 347 23.23 29.90 10.92
N SER A 348 24.55 29.79 11.05
CA SER A 348 25.31 30.25 12.22
C SER A 348 26.48 31.12 11.76
N GLN A 349 26.83 32.13 12.56
CA GLN A 349 27.88 33.07 12.22
C GLN A 349 28.95 33.07 13.31
N TYR A 350 30.16 32.67 12.94
CA TYR A 350 31.35 32.68 13.78
C TYR A 350 32.21 33.90 13.43
N VAL A 351 32.78 34.53 14.44
CA VAL A 351 33.67 35.68 14.31
C VAL A 351 35.00 35.34 14.95
N LEU A 352 36.06 35.35 14.16
CA LEU A 352 37.43 35.14 14.62
C LEU A 352 38.18 36.47 14.58
N THR A 353 38.65 36.93 15.73
CA THR A 353 39.57 38.06 15.83
C THR A 353 41.00 37.52 15.75
N VAL A 354 41.73 37.88 14.70
CA VAL A 354 43.11 37.47 14.48
C VAL A 354 44.05 38.64 14.77
N THR A 355 44.82 38.53 15.85
CA THR A 355 45.82 39.52 16.24
C THR A 355 47.12 39.25 15.48
N LYS A 356 47.58 40.25 14.73
CA LYS A 356 48.86 40.23 14.03
C LYS A 356 49.79 41.27 14.66
N PRO A 357 50.95 40.88 15.22
CA PRO A 357 51.88 41.85 15.80
C PRO A 357 52.48 42.78 14.74
N PHE A 358 52.94 43.95 15.20
CA PHE A 358 53.76 44.84 14.38
C PHE A 358 55.14 44.21 14.19
N ALA A 359 55.64 44.21 12.95
CA ALA A 359 57.02 43.84 12.68
C ALA A 359 57.95 44.89 13.29
N THR A 360 58.91 44.45 14.10
CA THR A 360 59.88 45.32 14.79
C THR A 360 61.31 45.17 14.26
N ASN A 361 61.62 44.09 13.54
CA ASN A 361 62.96 43.83 13.01
C ASN A 361 63.21 44.66 11.74
N ASN A 362 64.10 45.65 11.84
CA ASN A 362 64.57 46.51 10.75
C ASN A 362 66.00 46.18 10.28
N ASN A 363 66.60 45.08 10.74
CA ASN A 363 67.96 44.70 10.38
C ASN A 363 68.08 44.25 8.91
N LEU A 364 69.25 44.46 8.33
CA LEU A 364 69.62 43.90 7.03
C LEU A 364 70.14 42.46 7.20
N SER A 365 69.86 41.58 6.23
CA SER A 365 70.48 40.26 6.14
C SER A 365 71.75 40.29 5.31
N SER A 366 71.86 41.24 4.37
CA SER A 366 73.06 41.46 3.56
C SER A 366 73.12 42.89 3.05
N ILE A 367 74.33 43.39 2.81
CA ILE A 367 74.60 44.54 1.94
C ILE A 367 75.75 44.18 1.00
N THR A 368 75.68 44.70 -0.23
CA THR A 368 76.66 44.46 -1.29
C THR A 368 76.94 45.76 -2.02
N SER A 369 78.16 45.87 -2.55
CA SER A 369 78.63 47.01 -3.32
C SER A 369 79.19 46.53 -4.66
N SER A 370 79.06 47.34 -5.70
CA SER A 370 79.67 47.06 -7.01
C SER A 370 81.19 47.28 -7.05
N MET A 371 81.79 47.86 -6.00
CA MET A 371 83.19 48.32 -6.03
C MET A 371 84.09 47.66 -5.01
N PHE A 372 83.52 47.14 -3.92
CA PHE A 372 84.27 46.56 -2.82
C PHE A 372 83.49 45.40 -2.22
N GLU A 373 84.22 44.44 -1.71
CA GLU A 373 83.65 43.34 -0.94
C GLU A 373 83.41 43.80 0.51
N ILE A 374 82.28 43.38 1.07
CA ILE A 374 81.96 43.59 2.48
C ILE A 374 82.20 42.24 3.16
N GLU A 375 83.42 42.03 3.64
CA GLU A 375 83.76 40.81 4.37
C GLU A 375 83.00 40.76 5.71
N ALA A 376 82.28 39.67 5.94
CA ALA A 376 81.55 39.39 7.19
C ALA A 376 80.58 40.51 7.62
N PHE A 377 79.56 40.80 6.79
CA PHE A 377 78.49 41.70 7.18
C PHE A 377 77.83 41.28 8.51
N ASP A 378 77.83 42.20 9.48
CA ASP A 378 77.16 42.07 10.76
C ASP A 378 75.99 43.06 10.85
N PRO A 379 74.74 42.60 11.07
CA PRO A 379 73.56 43.44 11.22
C PRO A 379 73.57 44.34 12.46
N GLU A 380 74.44 44.09 13.45
CA GLU A 380 74.59 44.93 14.64
C GLU A 380 75.57 46.10 14.43
N ILE A 381 76.34 46.10 13.32
CA ILE A 381 77.25 47.19 12.98
C ILE A 381 76.52 48.23 12.13
N GLU A 382 76.38 49.44 12.66
CA GLU A 382 75.66 50.54 12.00
C GLU A 382 76.52 51.32 10.99
N THR A 383 77.85 51.22 11.05
CA THR A 383 78.77 52.03 10.23
C THR A 383 79.89 51.21 9.62
N TYR A 384 80.04 51.31 8.30
CA TYR A 384 81.15 50.72 7.55
C TYR A 384 81.94 51.84 6.86
N SER A 385 83.27 51.78 6.97
CA SER A 385 84.18 52.71 6.30
C SER A 385 84.93 52.00 5.19
N VAL A 386 84.99 52.64 4.03
CA VAL A 386 85.58 52.09 2.82
C VAL A 386 86.31 53.21 2.09
N SER A 387 87.49 52.90 1.55
CA SER A 387 88.24 53.80 0.68
C SER A 387 87.93 53.51 -0.78
N VAL A 388 87.45 54.51 -1.51
CA VAL A 388 87.16 54.42 -2.95
C VAL A 388 88.14 55.31 -3.71
N PRO A 389 88.71 54.88 -4.86
CA PRO A 389 89.56 55.73 -5.69
C PRO A 389 88.85 57.02 -6.11
N TYR A 390 89.59 58.13 -6.16
CA TYR A 390 89.05 59.46 -6.53
C TYR A 390 88.45 59.50 -7.94
N THR A 391 88.84 58.57 -8.83
CA THR A 391 88.33 58.47 -10.20
C THR A 391 86.88 57.97 -10.27
N GLU A 392 86.35 57.42 -9.19
CA GLU A 392 85.01 56.85 -9.16
C GLU A 392 83.98 57.90 -8.75
N GLU A 393 82.96 58.07 -9.60
CA GLU A 393 81.92 59.09 -9.38
C GLU A 393 80.66 58.52 -8.71
N ALA A 394 80.48 57.20 -8.75
CA ALA A 394 79.33 56.53 -8.16
C ALA A 394 79.58 55.04 -7.92
N LEU A 395 78.80 54.45 -7.03
CA LEU A 395 78.73 53.01 -6.80
C LEU A 395 77.29 52.54 -6.72
N ASN A 396 77.05 51.24 -6.93
CA ASN A 396 75.74 50.64 -6.70
C ASN A 396 75.74 49.87 -5.39
N LEU A 397 74.78 50.17 -4.52
CA LEU A 397 74.48 49.37 -3.33
C LEU A 397 73.24 48.51 -3.57
N ALA A 398 73.30 47.27 -3.10
CA ALA A 398 72.12 46.43 -2.95
C ALA A 398 72.12 45.83 -1.55
N ALA A 399 70.94 45.74 -0.94
CA ALA A 399 70.78 45.16 0.38
C ALA A 399 69.51 44.33 0.45
N THR A 400 69.51 43.35 1.35
CA THR A 400 68.38 42.48 1.65
C THR A 400 68.03 42.68 3.11
N ALA A 401 66.75 42.75 3.43
CA ALA A 401 66.29 42.87 4.81
C ALA A 401 66.15 41.48 5.44
N GLN A 402 66.35 41.37 6.75
CA GLN A 402 66.05 40.12 7.48
C GLN A 402 64.55 39.87 7.52
N HIS A 403 63.75 40.91 7.78
CA HIS A 403 62.31 40.79 7.85
C HIS A 403 61.65 41.14 6.50
N PRO A 404 60.74 40.31 5.97
CA PRO A 404 60.22 40.44 4.60
C PRO A 404 59.36 41.69 4.35
N LEU A 405 58.87 42.35 5.40
CA LEU A 405 58.09 43.59 5.29
C LEU A 405 58.92 44.86 5.46
N THR A 406 60.22 44.73 5.72
CA THR A 406 61.10 45.87 5.93
C THR A 406 61.35 46.60 4.61
N ARG A 407 61.32 47.93 4.66
CA ARG A 407 61.62 48.81 3.52
C ARG A 407 63.05 49.31 3.64
N ILE A 408 63.83 49.12 2.58
CA ILE A 408 65.21 49.59 2.50
C ILE A 408 65.26 50.85 1.65
N SER A 409 65.94 51.88 2.15
CA SER A 409 66.29 53.10 1.41
C SER A 409 67.82 53.25 1.34
N GLY A 410 68.32 54.09 0.43
CA GLY A 410 69.77 54.30 0.26
C GLY A 410 70.50 53.25 -0.59
N VAL A 411 69.76 52.31 -1.19
CA VAL A 411 70.26 51.36 -2.19
C VAL A 411 70.10 51.90 -3.62
N GLY A 412 70.80 51.32 -4.60
CA GLY A 412 70.87 51.78 -5.97
C GLY A 412 72.15 52.57 -6.26
N LYS A 413 72.12 53.42 -7.29
CA LYS A 413 73.28 54.25 -7.68
C LYS A 413 73.47 55.41 -6.70
N VAL A 414 74.56 55.36 -5.94
CA VAL A 414 74.97 56.38 -4.97
C VAL A 414 76.13 57.16 -5.58
N TYR A 415 75.97 58.48 -5.74
CA TYR A 415 77.02 59.37 -6.23
C TYR A 415 77.98 59.73 -5.11
N LEU A 416 79.29 59.63 -5.40
CA LEU A 416 80.35 59.92 -4.44
C LEU A 416 80.67 61.41 -4.49
N VAL A 417 80.70 62.06 -3.32
CA VAL A 417 81.12 63.45 -3.20
C VAL A 417 82.55 63.43 -2.67
N PRO A 418 83.53 64.04 -3.37
CA PRO A 418 84.89 64.13 -2.86
C PRO A 418 84.90 64.82 -1.50
N TRP A 419 85.59 64.22 -0.52
CA TRP A 419 85.92 64.91 0.73
C TRP A 419 86.72 66.17 0.38
N ARG A 420 86.23 67.34 0.82
CA ARG A 420 86.90 68.64 0.62
C ARG A 420 88.10 68.81 1.53
#